data_AF-A0A671ST01-F1
#
_entry.id   AF-A0A671ST01-F1
#
_cell.length_a   1.000
_cell.length_b   1.000
_cell.length_c   1.000
_cell.angle_alpha   90.00
_cell.angle_beta   90.00
_cell.angle_gamma   90.00
#
_symmetry.space_group_name_H-M   'P 1'
#
loop_
_entity.id
_entity.type
_entity.pdbx_description
1 polymer ?
#
loop_
_entity_poly.entity_id
_entity_poly.type
_entity_poly.pdbx_seq_one_letter_code
_entity_poly.pdbx_strand_id
1 'polypeptide(L)'
;FTCRNVFGVTSLDAVKRKIQTLQQQADDAEDRALVLQRELGNERELREKAEGDVAGLNRRIQLVEEELDRAQERLSTALQKLEEAEKAADESERGMKVIENRAMKDEEKMEIQEMQLKEAKHIAEEADRKYEEVARKLVILEGELERAEERAEVAECKASDLEEELKNVTNNLKSLEAQAEKYSEKEDKYEEEIKVLSDKLKEAETRAEFAERTVAKLEKSIDDLEEKLSTAKEENLGMHQVLDQTLQELNSL
;
A
#
# COMPACT_ATOMS: atom_id res chain seq x y z
N PHE A 1 69.55 77.79 167.60
CA PHE A 1 70.66 76.91 167.17
C PHE A 1 70.09 75.92 166.15
N THR A 2 70.14 76.20 164.82
CA THR A 2 71.23 75.88 163.84
C THR A 2 71.46 74.37 163.69
N CYS A 3 71.58 73.70 162.53
CA CYS A 3 71.67 74.05 161.10
C CYS A 3 71.75 72.74 160.26
N ARG A 4 71.30 72.81 158.98
CA ARG A 4 71.90 72.25 157.73
C ARG A 4 71.56 70.87 157.11
N ASN A 5 71.35 70.99 155.78
CA ASN A 5 71.47 70.07 154.60
C ASN A 5 70.24 69.19 154.31
N VAL A 6 69.33 69.44 153.36
CA VAL A 6 69.34 69.93 151.94
C VAL A 6 70.06 69.01 150.93
N PHE A 7 69.28 68.60 149.91
CA PHE A 7 69.58 67.99 148.60
C PHE A 7 69.53 66.45 148.47
N GLY A 8 68.53 65.98 147.72
CA GLY A 8 68.38 64.58 147.27
C GLY A 8 66.97 64.16 146.80
N VAL A 9 65.96 65.01 147.03
CA VAL A 9 64.52 64.77 146.77
C VAL A 9 64.14 64.85 145.26
N THR A 10 65.09 64.63 144.33
CA THR A 10 64.85 64.73 142.87
C THR A 10 65.30 63.50 142.06
N SER A 11 66.02 62.54 142.67
CA SER A 11 66.57 61.35 141.97
C SER A 11 65.65 60.11 142.04
N LEU A 12 65.01 59.86 143.18
CA LEU A 12 64.13 58.69 143.36
C LEU A 12 62.82 58.82 142.55
N ASP A 13 62.26 60.02 142.46
CA ASP A 13 61.09 60.31 141.62
C ASP A 13 61.42 60.25 140.13
N ALA A 14 62.65 60.55 139.73
CA ALA A 14 63.10 60.40 138.35
C ALA A 14 63.22 58.93 137.94
N VAL A 15 63.69 58.05 138.82
CA VAL A 15 63.75 56.59 138.58
C VAL A 15 62.36 55.96 138.61
N LYS A 16 61.48 56.33 139.55
CA LYS A 16 60.08 55.88 139.55
C LYS A 16 59.32 56.31 138.30
N ARG A 17 59.49 57.56 137.85
CA ARG A 17 58.93 58.02 136.57
C ARG A 17 59.52 57.22 135.41
N LYS A 18 60.83 56.97 135.37
CA LYS A 18 61.47 56.18 134.29
C LYS A 18 61.01 54.73 134.27
N ILE A 19 60.81 54.10 135.43
CA ILE A 19 60.24 52.75 135.56
C ILE A 19 58.79 52.75 135.10
N GLN A 20 57.97 53.72 135.50
CA GLN A 20 56.60 53.87 134.97
C GLN A 20 56.59 54.13 133.47
N THR A 21 57.54 54.90 132.94
CA THR A 21 57.64 55.17 131.50
C THR A 21 58.06 53.91 130.74
N LEU A 22 58.98 53.11 131.29
CA LEU A 22 59.41 51.84 130.71
C LEU A 22 58.35 50.75 130.82
N GLN A 23 57.58 50.71 131.92
CA GLN A 23 56.42 49.85 132.07
C GLN A 23 55.34 50.23 131.07
N GLN A 24 55.00 51.51 130.96
CA GLN A 24 54.05 51.99 129.96
C GLN A 24 54.55 51.74 128.52
N GLN A 25 55.84 51.89 128.26
CA GLN A 25 56.42 51.54 126.96
C GLN A 25 56.40 50.04 126.67
N ALA A 26 56.55 49.19 127.69
CA ALA A 26 56.45 47.74 127.57
C ALA A 26 55.00 47.32 127.36
N ASP A 27 54.06 47.84 128.14
CA ASP A 27 52.62 47.63 128.00
C ASP A 27 52.14 48.12 126.62
N ASP A 28 52.56 49.31 126.18
CA ASP A 28 52.26 49.83 124.84
C ASP A 28 52.91 48.96 123.73
N ALA A 29 54.06 48.34 123.99
CA ALA A 29 54.71 47.43 123.04
C ALA A 29 54.02 46.07 122.99
N GLU A 30 53.54 45.56 124.12
CA GLU A 30 52.74 44.35 124.23
C GLU A 30 51.38 44.54 123.54
N ASP A 31 50.70 45.68 123.77
CA ASP A 31 49.46 46.02 123.08
C ASP A 31 49.67 46.14 121.56
N ARG A 32 50.75 46.80 121.12
CA ARG A 32 51.13 46.83 119.70
C ARG A 32 51.42 45.43 119.15
N ALA A 33 52.10 44.57 119.90
CA ALA A 33 52.39 43.20 119.48
C ALA A 33 51.11 42.36 119.38
N LEU A 34 50.15 42.54 120.29
CA LEU A 34 48.84 41.89 120.25
C LEU A 34 48.00 42.36 119.05
N VAL A 35 48.00 43.67 118.75
CA VAL A 35 47.32 44.22 117.57
C VAL A 35 47.95 43.66 116.29
N LEU A 36 49.28 43.70 116.17
CA LEU A 36 50.01 43.13 115.03
C LEU A 36 49.77 41.62 114.89
N GLN A 37 49.65 40.88 116.00
CA GLN A 37 49.28 39.46 115.96
C GLN A 37 47.86 39.23 115.42
N ARG A 38 46.89 40.06 115.82
CA ARG A 38 45.52 40.00 115.30
C ARG A 38 45.46 40.38 113.83
N GLU A 39 46.16 41.44 113.42
CA GLU A 39 46.26 41.86 112.02
C GLU A 39 46.93 40.78 111.16
N LEU A 40 48.04 40.19 111.63
CA LEU A 40 48.69 39.06 110.97
C LEU A 40 47.77 37.84 110.87
N GLY A 41 46.95 37.57 111.89
CA GLY A 41 45.93 36.52 111.87
C GLY A 41 44.86 36.78 110.80
N ASN A 42 44.31 38.00 110.76
CA ASN A 42 43.32 38.40 109.76
C ASN A 42 43.88 38.33 108.33
N GLU A 43 45.11 38.81 108.12
CA GLU A 43 45.80 38.73 106.82
C GLU A 43 46.05 37.28 106.40
N ARG A 44 46.38 36.39 107.34
CA ARG A 44 46.49 34.95 107.06
C ARG A 44 45.16 34.34 106.65
N GLU A 45 44.07 34.65 107.35
CA GLU A 45 42.73 34.16 106.98
C GLU A 45 42.26 34.70 105.62
N LEU A 46 42.54 35.97 105.32
CA LEU A 46 42.24 36.57 104.01
C LEU A 46 43.06 35.91 102.90
N ARG A 47 44.34 35.66 103.16
CA ARG A 47 45.22 34.93 102.24
C ARG A 47 44.74 33.50 102.01
N GLU A 48 44.35 32.77 103.05
CA GLU A 48 43.80 31.41 102.92
C GLU A 48 42.50 31.39 102.11
N LYS A 49 41.62 32.38 102.30
CA LYS A 49 40.41 32.55 101.49
C LYS A 49 40.73 32.82 100.02
N ALA A 50 41.67 33.74 99.76
CA ALA A 50 42.10 34.06 98.39
C ALA A 50 42.80 32.86 97.72
N GLU A 51 43.65 32.11 98.43
CA GLU A 51 44.27 30.88 97.92
C GLU A 51 43.21 29.80 97.63
N GLY A 52 42.16 29.71 98.46
CA GLY A 52 40.99 28.87 98.22
C GLY A 52 40.20 29.26 96.97
N ASP A 53 39.92 30.55 96.78
CA ASP A 53 39.24 31.08 95.59
C ASP A 53 40.05 30.86 94.31
N VAL A 54 41.37 31.08 94.37
CA VAL A 54 42.29 30.80 93.26
C VAL A 54 42.28 29.30 92.93
N ALA A 55 42.32 28.42 93.93
CA ALA A 55 42.22 26.97 93.71
C ALA A 55 40.87 26.58 93.09
N GLY A 56 39.77 27.20 93.52
CA GLY A 56 38.43 27.00 92.97
C GLY A 56 38.30 27.46 91.52
N LEU A 57 38.80 28.65 91.20
CA LEU A 57 38.83 29.19 89.84
C LEU A 57 39.72 28.35 88.92
N ASN A 58 40.88 27.88 89.39
CA ASN A 58 41.75 27.00 88.61
C ASN A 58 41.06 25.67 88.27
N ARG A 59 40.30 25.07 89.20
CA ARG A 59 39.48 23.89 88.90
C ARG A 59 38.39 24.19 87.89
N ARG A 60 37.75 25.36 87.99
CA ARG A 60 36.73 25.78 87.02
C ARG A 60 37.30 26.00 85.62
N ILE A 61 38.50 26.58 85.51
CA ILE A 61 39.21 26.75 84.23
C ILE A 61 39.46 25.39 83.60
N GLN A 62 40.01 24.43 84.34
CA GLN A 62 40.25 23.07 83.82
C GLN A 62 38.97 22.40 83.31
N LEU A 63 37.86 22.50 84.05
CA LEU A 63 36.59 21.92 83.61
C LEU A 63 36.06 22.58 82.33
N VAL A 64 36.19 23.90 82.21
CA VAL A 64 35.77 24.64 81.00
C VAL A 64 36.67 24.31 79.81
N GLU A 65 37.98 24.15 80.04
CA GLU A 65 38.93 23.71 79.00
C GLU A 65 38.60 22.30 78.52
N GLU A 66 38.35 21.35 79.43
CA GLU A 66 37.93 20.00 79.06
C GLU A 66 36.59 19.97 78.31
N GLU A 67 35.62 20.82 78.70
CA GLU A 67 34.35 20.96 78.00
C GLU A 67 34.53 21.56 76.60
N LEU A 68 35.43 22.54 76.46
CA LEU A 68 35.77 23.15 75.18
C LEU A 68 36.44 22.13 74.25
N ASP A 69 37.41 21.35 74.74
CA ASP A 69 38.09 20.31 73.96
C ASP A 69 37.08 19.26 73.48
N ARG A 70 36.19 18.78 74.36
CA ARG A 70 35.12 17.84 73.99
C ARG A 70 34.15 18.43 72.96
N ALA A 71 33.82 19.73 73.08
CA ALA A 71 32.97 20.40 72.12
C ALA A 71 33.66 20.55 70.75
N GLN A 72 34.96 20.85 70.74
CA GLN A 72 35.77 20.94 69.53
C GLN A 72 35.89 19.59 68.81
N GLU A 73 36.13 18.50 69.53
CA GLU A 73 36.16 17.14 68.95
C GLU A 73 34.80 16.77 68.34
N ARG A 74 33.70 17.08 69.03
CA ARG A 74 32.34 16.87 68.50
C ARG A 74 32.07 17.72 67.26
N LEU A 75 32.52 18.98 67.25
CA LEU A 75 32.39 19.85 66.09
C LEU A 75 33.20 19.32 64.90
N SER A 76 34.45 18.91 65.13
CA SER A 76 35.32 18.34 64.10
C SER A 76 34.70 17.10 63.46
N THR A 77 34.18 16.17 64.27
CA THR A 77 33.50 14.97 63.76
C THR A 77 32.19 15.29 63.04
N ALA A 78 31.43 16.30 63.47
CA ALA A 78 30.24 16.75 62.78
C ALA A 78 30.56 17.39 61.41
N LEU A 79 31.62 18.19 61.33
CA LEU A 79 32.09 18.80 60.08
C LEU A 79 32.58 17.74 59.09
N GLN A 80 33.33 16.73 59.55
CA GLN A 80 33.75 15.63 58.69
C GLN A 80 32.55 14.88 58.10
N LYS A 81 31.54 14.56 58.93
CA LYS A 81 30.31 13.91 58.45
C LYS A 81 29.52 14.77 57.47
N LEU A 82 29.50 16.09 57.67
CA LEU A 82 28.88 17.02 56.74
C LEU A 82 29.57 16.99 55.38
N GLU A 83 30.90 17.04 55.36
CA GLU A 83 31.68 16.98 54.11
C GLU A 83 31.47 15.66 53.36
N GLU A 84 31.39 14.53 54.08
CA GLU A 84 31.08 13.22 53.49
C GLU A 84 29.65 13.19 52.91
N ALA A 85 28.68 13.78 53.61
CA ALA A 85 27.30 13.88 53.13
C ALA A 85 27.16 14.80 51.90
N GLU A 86 27.89 15.92 51.88
CA GLU A 86 27.93 16.84 50.72
C GLU A 86 28.51 16.14 49.49
N LYS A 87 29.62 15.40 49.63
CA LYS A 87 30.19 14.61 48.53
C LYS A 87 29.21 13.56 48.01
N ALA A 88 28.53 12.84 48.91
CA ALA A 88 27.52 11.86 48.52
C ALA A 88 26.32 12.50 47.79
N ALA A 89 25.90 13.69 48.23
CA ALA A 89 24.83 14.44 47.57
C ALA A 89 25.24 14.90 46.16
N ASP A 90 26.45 15.43 46.00
CA ASP A 90 27.00 15.84 44.69
C ASP A 90 27.10 14.66 43.72
N GLU A 91 27.56 13.49 44.19
CA GLU A 91 27.60 12.26 43.39
C GLU A 91 26.19 11.80 42.99
N SER A 92 25.23 11.89 43.91
CA SER A 92 23.83 11.57 43.63
C SER A 92 23.21 12.53 42.60
N GLU A 93 23.49 13.84 42.68
CA GLU A 93 23.00 14.81 41.70
C GLU A 93 23.57 14.53 40.31
N ARG A 94 24.86 14.19 40.23
CA ARG A 94 25.49 13.78 38.95
C ARG A 94 24.84 12.53 38.40
N GLY A 95 24.59 11.53 39.25
CA GLY A 95 23.87 10.31 38.87
C GLY A 95 22.47 10.60 38.33
N MET A 96 21.73 11.49 39.00
CA MET A 96 20.41 11.92 38.58
C MET A 96 20.42 12.58 37.20
N LYS A 97 21.35 13.52 36.96
CA LYS A 97 21.52 14.18 35.65
C LYS A 97 21.83 13.19 34.53
N VAL A 98 22.64 12.17 34.77
CA VAL A 98 22.94 11.15 33.75
C VAL A 98 21.69 10.33 33.42
N ILE A 99 20.91 9.94 34.44
CA ILE A 99 19.67 9.18 34.24
C ILE A 99 18.64 10.03 33.49
N GLU A 100 18.49 11.31 33.85
CA GLU A 100 17.58 12.24 33.19
C GLU A 100 17.92 12.40 31.70
N ASN A 101 19.20 12.64 31.38
CA ASN A 101 19.66 12.72 29.99
C ASN A 101 19.45 11.41 29.22
N ARG A 102 19.52 10.26 29.89
CA ARG A 102 19.25 8.96 29.26
C ARG A 102 17.75 8.80 29.00
N ALA A 103 16.91 9.14 29.97
CA ALA A 103 15.46 9.09 29.83
C ALA A 103 14.97 9.98 28.69
N MET A 104 15.47 11.21 28.56
CA MET A 104 15.13 12.12 27.46
C MET A 104 15.48 11.52 26.09
N LYS A 105 16.68 10.93 25.95
CA LYS A 105 17.10 10.29 24.68
C LYS A 105 16.26 9.06 24.34
N ASP A 106 15.90 8.27 25.35
CA ASP A 106 15.05 7.09 25.17
C ASP A 106 13.63 7.51 24.79
N GLU A 107 13.10 8.61 25.33
CA GLU A 107 11.81 9.21 24.99
C GLU A 107 11.80 9.72 23.53
N GLU A 108 12.78 10.53 23.13
CA GLU A 108 12.93 10.99 21.73
C GLU A 108 12.99 9.81 20.74
N LYS A 109 13.74 8.76 21.10
CA LYS A 109 13.85 7.56 20.26
C LYS A 109 12.51 6.82 20.18
N MET A 110 11.78 6.73 21.28
CA MET A 110 10.46 6.10 21.32
C MET A 110 9.47 6.84 20.40
N GLU A 111 9.45 8.17 20.46
CA GLU A 111 8.58 8.99 19.59
C GLU A 111 8.88 8.76 18.10
N ILE A 112 10.17 8.73 17.71
CA ILE A 112 10.56 8.46 16.33
C ILE A 112 10.11 7.07 15.89
N GLN A 113 10.31 6.06 16.74
CA GLN A 113 9.89 4.69 16.45
C GLN A 113 8.37 4.56 16.36
N GLU A 114 7.61 5.29 17.17
CA GLU A 114 6.15 5.33 17.08
C GLU A 114 5.67 5.95 15.78
N MET A 115 6.29 7.04 15.32
CA MET A 115 5.96 7.63 14.02
C MET A 115 6.25 6.65 12.88
N GLN A 116 7.44 6.04 12.86
CA GLN A 116 7.82 5.04 11.86
C GLN A 116 6.86 3.85 11.85
N LEU A 117 6.41 3.40 13.03
CA LEU A 117 5.44 2.32 13.15
C LEU A 117 4.08 2.71 12.57
N LYS A 118 3.62 3.95 12.82
CA LYS A 118 2.36 4.46 12.24
C LYS A 118 2.45 4.55 10.71
N GLU A 119 3.55 5.07 10.17
CA GLU A 119 3.79 5.13 8.74
C GLU A 119 3.83 3.74 8.09
N ALA A 120 4.56 2.80 8.69
CA ALA A 120 4.64 1.43 8.19
C ALA A 120 3.27 0.73 8.19
N LYS A 121 2.44 0.95 9.23
CA LYS A 121 1.07 0.45 9.28
C LYS A 121 0.20 1.04 8.17
N HIS A 122 0.27 2.36 7.96
CA HIS A 122 -0.49 3.02 6.90
C HIS A 122 -0.11 2.49 5.51
N ILE A 123 1.19 2.29 5.25
CA ILE A 123 1.68 1.71 3.99
C ILE A 123 1.15 0.28 3.80
N ALA A 124 1.17 -0.54 4.86
CA ALA A 124 0.62 -1.89 4.80
C ALA A 124 -0.89 -1.88 4.50
N GLU A 125 -1.67 -1.04 5.18
CA GLU A 125 -3.11 -0.91 4.95
C GLU A 125 -3.46 -0.37 3.56
N GLU A 126 -2.65 0.52 2.99
CA GLU A 126 -2.80 0.95 1.60
C GLU A 126 -2.48 -0.16 0.60
N ALA A 127 -1.44 -0.96 0.88
CA ALA A 127 -1.09 -2.11 0.06
C ALA A 127 -2.22 -3.14 0.08
N ASP A 128 -2.74 -3.49 1.26
CA ASP A 128 -3.85 -4.43 1.41
C ASP A 128 -5.10 -3.97 0.66
N ARG A 129 -5.46 -2.68 0.76
CA ARG A 129 -6.56 -2.09 -0.02
C ARG A 129 -6.36 -2.23 -1.53
N LYS A 130 -5.15 -1.95 -2.03
CA LYS A 130 -4.82 -2.12 -3.46
C LYS A 130 -4.88 -3.60 -3.87
N TYR A 131 -4.41 -4.51 -3.03
CA TYR A 131 -4.49 -5.95 -3.29
C TYR A 131 -5.94 -6.43 -3.37
N GLU A 132 -6.81 -5.99 -2.46
CA GLU A 132 -8.23 -6.33 -2.50
C GLU A 132 -8.92 -5.80 -3.78
N GLU A 133 -8.62 -4.57 -4.20
CA GLU A 133 -9.17 -4.01 -5.44
C GLU A 133 -8.73 -4.81 -6.68
N VAL A 134 -7.44 -5.17 -6.75
CA VAL A 134 -6.92 -5.99 -7.85
C VAL A 134 -7.55 -7.38 -7.84
N ALA A 135 -7.67 -8.02 -6.67
CA ALA A 135 -8.30 -9.32 -6.53
C ALA A 135 -9.77 -9.30 -7.00
N ARG A 136 -10.55 -8.28 -6.62
CA ARG A 136 -11.94 -8.12 -7.08
C ARG A 136 -12.03 -7.94 -8.59
N LYS A 137 -11.15 -7.13 -9.20
CA LYS A 137 -11.09 -6.94 -10.65
C LYS A 137 -10.74 -8.23 -11.38
N LEU A 138 -9.81 -9.01 -10.82
CA LEU A 138 -9.38 -10.28 -11.40
C LEU A 138 -10.54 -11.27 -11.48
N VAL A 139 -11.35 -11.42 -10.43
CA VAL A 139 -12.54 -12.29 -10.43
C VAL A 139 -13.56 -11.87 -11.50
N ILE A 140 -13.76 -10.56 -11.72
CA ILE A 140 -14.68 -10.07 -12.76
C ILE A 140 -14.15 -10.44 -14.15
N LEU A 141 -12.84 -10.23 -14.39
CA LEU A 141 -12.19 -10.54 -15.66
C LEU A 141 -12.18 -12.05 -15.95
N GLU A 142 -11.95 -12.88 -14.94
CA GLU A 142 -12.05 -14.34 -15.07
C GLU A 142 -13.47 -14.75 -15.50
N GLY A 143 -14.51 -14.21 -14.85
CA GLY A 143 -15.89 -14.48 -15.26
C GLY A 143 -16.29 -13.91 -16.62
N GLU A 144 -15.64 -12.83 -17.09
CA GLU A 144 -15.82 -12.32 -18.46
C GLU A 144 -15.10 -13.17 -19.50
N LEU A 145 -13.93 -13.70 -19.15
CA LEU A 145 -13.15 -14.62 -19.98
C LEU A 145 -13.92 -15.93 -20.19
N GLU A 146 -14.43 -16.57 -19.14
CA GLU A 146 -15.25 -17.78 -19.25
C GLU A 146 -16.45 -17.57 -20.19
N ARG A 147 -17.17 -16.45 -20.04
CA ARG A 147 -18.28 -16.07 -20.95
C ARG A 147 -17.84 -15.79 -22.38
N ALA A 148 -16.60 -15.36 -22.61
CA ALA A 148 -16.06 -15.16 -23.95
C ALA A 148 -15.67 -16.50 -24.59
N GLU A 149 -15.08 -17.40 -23.81
CA GLU A 149 -14.70 -18.75 -24.22
C GLU A 149 -15.94 -19.57 -24.61
N GLU A 150 -16.98 -19.62 -23.77
CA GLU A 150 -18.25 -20.31 -24.10
C GLU A 150 -18.87 -19.79 -25.42
N ARG A 151 -18.80 -18.47 -25.67
CA ARG A 151 -19.30 -17.88 -26.92
C ARG A 151 -18.44 -18.26 -28.11
N ALA A 152 -17.12 -18.33 -27.94
CA ALA A 152 -16.19 -18.74 -28.99
C ALA A 152 -16.43 -20.20 -29.36
N GLU A 153 -16.56 -21.10 -28.39
CA GLU A 153 -16.85 -22.53 -28.63
C GLU A 153 -18.16 -22.72 -29.42
N VAL A 154 -19.23 -22.01 -29.05
CA VAL A 154 -20.50 -22.05 -29.79
C VAL A 154 -20.35 -21.52 -31.22
N ALA A 155 -19.54 -20.47 -31.42
CA ALA A 155 -19.30 -19.92 -32.74
C ALA A 155 -18.47 -20.87 -33.62
N GLU A 156 -17.47 -21.54 -33.04
CA GLU A 156 -16.65 -22.56 -33.73
C GLU A 156 -17.50 -23.77 -34.14
N CYS A 157 -18.38 -24.26 -33.27
CA CYS A 157 -19.30 -25.34 -33.60
C CYS A 157 -20.18 -24.96 -34.81
N LYS A 158 -20.78 -23.76 -34.79
CA LYS A 158 -21.61 -23.27 -35.89
C LYS A 158 -20.83 -23.09 -37.19
N ALA A 159 -19.58 -22.62 -37.10
CA ALA A 159 -18.71 -22.47 -38.26
C ALA A 159 -18.42 -23.85 -38.89
N SER A 160 -18.12 -24.85 -38.06
CA SER A 160 -17.91 -26.23 -38.52
C SER A 160 -19.16 -26.80 -39.20
N ASP A 161 -20.35 -26.60 -38.63
CA ASP A 161 -21.61 -27.07 -39.23
C ASP A 161 -21.84 -26.42 -40.61
N LEU A 162 -21.63 -25.10 -40.72
CA LEU A 162 -21.79 -24.36 -41.98
C LEU A 162 -20.75 -24.77 -43.03
N GLU A 163 -19.51 -25.07 -42.62
CA GLU A 163 -18.48 -25.59 -43.52
C GLU A 163 -18.87 -26.95 -44.12
N GLU A 164 -19.48 -27.83 -43.31
CA GLU A 164 -19.97 -29.12 -43.77
C GLU A 164 -21.17 -28.96 -44.74
N GLU A 165 -22.12 -28.09 -44.42
CA GLU A 165 -23.23 -27.76 -45.32
C GLU A 165 -22.73 -27.19 -46.66
N LEU A 166 -21.78 -26.25 -46.62
CA LEU A 166 -21.19 -25.66 -47.82
C LEU A 166 -20.54 -26.73 -48.70
N LYS A 167 -19.82 -27.69 -48.10
CA LYS A 167 -19.22 -28.80 -48.83
C LYS A 167 -20.27 -29.67 -49.51
N ASN A 168 -21.37 -29.95 -48.84
CA ASN A 168 -22.49 -30.73 -49.38
C ASN A 168 -23.17 -30.00 -50.55
N VAL A 169 -23.48 -28.70 -50.38
CA VAL A 169 -24.05 -27.86 -51.44
C VAL A 169 -23.11 -27.77 -52.63
N THR A 170 -21.81 -27.59 -52.41
CA THR A 170 -20.79 -27.55 -53.48
C THR A 170 -20.76 -28.85 -54.28
N ASN A 171 -20.86 -30.00 -53.62
CA ASN A 171 -20.91 -31.30 -54.30
C ASN A 171 -22.20 -31.47 -55.12
N ASN A 172 -23.34 -31.03 -54.59
CA ASN A 172 -24.62 -31.06 -55.30
C ASN A 172 -24.60 -30.15 -56.53
N LEU A 173 -24.03 -28.94 -56.41
CA LEU A 173 -23.89 -28.00 -57.52
C LEU A 173 -23.07 -28.61 -58.66
N LYS A 174 -21.91 -29.22 -58.36
CA LYS A 174 -21.09 -29.91 -59.36
C LYS A 174 -21.86 -31.02 -60.08
N SER A 175 -22.71 -31.76 -59.36
CA SER A 175 -23.54 -32.79 -59.98
C SER A 175 -24.60 -32.20 -60.92
N LEU A 176 -25.22 -31.08 -60.52
CA LEU A 176 -26.21 -30.37 -61.34
C LEU A 176 -25.56 -29.71 -62.57
N GLU A 177 -24.38 -29.11 -62.44
CA GLU A 177 -23.60 -28.57 -63.55
C GLU A 177 -23.29 -29.66 -64.58
N ALA A 178 -22.81 -30.82 -64.14
CA ALA A 178 -22.56 -31.96 -65.03
C ALA A 178 -23.84 -32.52 -65.68
N GLN A 179 -25.00 -32.39 -65.03
CA GLN A 179 -26.30 -32.73 -65.64
C GLN A 179 -26.74 -31.69 -66.67
N ALA A 180 -26.56 -30.40 -66.37
CA ALA A 180 -26.88 -29.30 -67.27
C ALA A 180 -26.07 -29.39 -68.57
N GLU A 181 -24.76 -29.66 -68.50
CA GLU A 181 -23.92 -29.90 -69.67
C GLU A 181 -24.45 -31.07 -70.53
N LYS A 182 -24.83 -32.19 -69.90
CA LYS A 182 -25.40 -33.34 -70.62
C LYS A 182 -26.74 -33.03 -71.29
N TYR A 183 -27.57 -32.19 -70.68
CA TYR A 183 -28.84 -31.78 -71.29
C TYR A 183 -28.61 -30.80 -72.44
N SER A 184 -27.66 -29.87 -72.29
CA SER A 184 -27.20 -28.97 -73.35
C SER A 184 -26.72 -29.75 -74.59
N GLU A 185 -25.86 -30.75 -74.40
CA GLU A 185 -25.39 -31.61 -75.51
C GLU A 185 -26.52 -32.40 -76.19
N LYS A 186 -27.58 -32.76 -75.45
CA LYS A 186 -28.75 -33.43 -76.02
C LYS A 186 -29.62 -32.45 -76.80
N GLU A 187 -29.77 -31.23 -76.30
CA GLU A 187 -30.50 -30.15 -76.97
C GLU A 187 -29.87 -29.86 -78.32
N ASP A 188 -28.54 -29.67 -78.38
CA ASP A 188 -27.79 -29.46 -79.63
C ASP A 188 -28.03 -30.59 -80.66
N LYS A 189 -28.02 -31.86 -80.20
CA LYS A 189 -28.29 -33.02 -81.08
C LYS A 189 -29.71 -33.02 -81.61
N TYR A 190 -30.70 -32.73 -80.76
CA TYR A 190 -32.09 -32.67 -81.18
C TYR A 190 -32.33 -31.49 -82.12
N GLU A 191 -31.70 -30.33 -81.90
CA GLU A 191 -31.76 -29.21 -82.84
C GLU A 191 -31.19 -29.58 -84.22
N GLU A 192 -30.06 -30.28 -84.26
CA GLU A 192 -29.46 -30.74 -85.52
C GLU A 192 -30.34 -31.79 -86.24
N GLU A 193 -30.90 -32.75 -85.49
CA GLU A 193 -31.86 -33.72 -86.04
C GLU A 193 -33.12 -33.04 -86.60
N ILE A 194 -33.69 -32.07 -85.86
CA ILE A 194 -34.85 -31.29 -86.30
C ILE A 194 -34.52 -30.54 -87.58
N LYS A 195 -33.33 -29.94 -87.69
CA LYS A 195 -32.89 -29.24 -88.90
C LYS A 195 -32.79 -30.19 -90.10
N VAL A 196 -32.15 -31.34 -89.93
CA VAL A 196 -32.03 -32.36 -91.00
C VAL A 196 -33.41 -32.87 -91.43
N LEU A 197 -34.30 -33.15 -90.49
CA LEU A 197 -35.67 -33.59 -90.79
C LEU A 197 -36.47 -32.49 -91.50
N SER A 198 -36.29 -31.23 -91.10
CA SER A 198 -36.94 -30.07 -91.73
C SER A 198 -36.47 -29.87 -93.17
N ASP A 199 -35.17 -30.03 -93.43
CA ASP A 199 -34.61 -29.93 -94.78
C ASP A 199 -35.11 -31.08 -95.68
N LYS A 200 -35.13 -32.32 -95.16
CA LYS A 200 -35.72 -33.47 -95.86
C LYS A 200 -37.21 -33.29 -96.16
N LEU A 201 -37.96 -32.69 -95.23
CA LEU A 201 -39.37 -32.39 -95.43
C LEU A 201 -39.55 -31.40 -96.60
N LYS A 202 -38.78 -30.32 -96.64
CA LYS A 202 -38.81 -29.35 -97.75
C LYS A 202 -38.43 -29.97 -99.09
N GLU A 203 -37.43 -30.85 -99.13
CA GLU A 203 -37.07 -31.58 -100.35
C GLU A 203 -38.21 -32.51 -100.80
N ALA A 204 -38.86 -33.20 -99.87
CA ALA A 204 -40.02 -34.04 -100.17
C ALA A 204 -41.22 -33.22 -100.65
N GLU A 205 -41.50 -32.08 -100.03
CA GLU A 205 -42.55 -31.13 -100.43
C GLU A 205 -42.31 -30.59 -101.84
N THR A 206 -41.12 -30.08 -102.13
CA THR A 206 -40.77 -29.57 -103.48
C THR A 206 -40.85 -30.66 -104.55
N ARG A 207 -40.45 -31.90 -104.21
CA ARG A 207 -40.60 -33.06 -105.10
C ARG A 207 -42.06 -33.42 -105.33
N ALA A 208 -42.89 -33.39 -104.29
CA ALA A 208 -44.33 -33.64 -104.40
C ALA A 208 -44.99 -32.58 -105.28
N GLU A 209 -44.71 -31.29 -105.06
CA GLU A 209 -45.21 -30.19 -105.89
C GLU A 209 -44.81 -30.35 -107.36
N PHE A 210 -43.58 -30.79 -107.64
CA PHE A 210 -43.14 -31.05 -109.02
C PHE A 210 -43.89 -32.21 -109.65
N ALA A 211 -44.11 -33.30 -108.90
CA ALA A 211 -44.89 -34.43 -109.35
C ALA A 211 -46.35 -34.02 -109.64
N GLU A 212 -46.99 -33.26 -108.75
CA GLU A 212 -48.34 -32.73 -108.94
C GLU A 212 -48.44 -31.86 -110.20
N ARG A 213 -47.47 -30.95 -110.43
CA ARG A 213 -47.42 -30.15 -111.67
C ARG A 213 -47.26 -31.00 -112.92
N THR A 214 -46.52 -32.11 -112.82
CA THR A 214 -46.29 -33.02 -113.96
C THR A 214 -47.55 -33.82 -114.26
N VAL A 215 -48.25 -34.30 -113.23
CA VAL A 215 -49.57 -34.95 -113.34
C VAL A 215 -50.55 -34.00 -114.02
N ALA A 216 -50.70 -32.76 -113.54
CA ALA A 216 -51.60 -31.78 -114.14
C ALA A 216 -51.30 -31.49 -115.63
N LYS A 217 -50.01 -31.48 -116.04
CA LYS A 217 -49.63 -31.33 -117.45
C LYS A 217 -49.99 -32.56 -118.30
N LEU A 218 -49.78 -33.76 -117.74
CA LEU A 218 -50.12 -35.01 -118.42
C LEU A 218 -51.64 -35.15 -118.55
N GLU A 219 -52.41 -34.83 -117.50
CA GLU A 219 -53.87 -34.78 -117.53
C GLU A 219 -54.37 -33.85 -118.64
N LYS A 220 -53.85 -32.61 -118.72
CA LYS A 220 -54.19 -31.71 -119.83
C LYS A 220 -53.85 -32.29 -121.21
N SER A 221 -52.71 -32.98 -121.32
CA SER A 221 -52.31 -33.60 -122.59
C SER A 221 -53.21 -34.78 -122.95
N ILE A 222 -53.72 -35.51 -121.96
CA ILE A 222 -54.72 -36.57 -122.13
C ILE A 222 -56.01 -35.94 -122.63
N ASP A 223 -56.52 -34.89 -121.98
CA ASP A 223 -57.73 -34.17 -122.41
C ASP A 223 -57.62 -33.69 -123.87
N ASP A 224 -56.50 -33.04 -124.23
CA ASP A 224 -56.24 -32.55 -125.60
C ASP A 224 -56.19 -33.72 -126.63
N LEU A 225 -55.68 -34.89 -126.24
CA LEU A 225 -55.63 -36.08 -127.09
C LEU A 225 -56.99 -36.76 -127.20
N GLU A 226 -57.76 -36.81 -126.12
CA GLU A 226 -59.12 -37.33 -126.09
C GLU A 226 -60.04 -36.48 -126.98
N GLU A 227 -59.92 -35.14 -126.93
CA GLU A 227 -60.64 -34.23 -127.81
C GLU A 227 -60.30 -34.51 -129.28
N LYS A 228 -59.00 -34.58 -129.63
CA LYS A 228 -58.56 -34.91 -131.00
C LYS A 228 -59.07 -36.28 -131.46
N LEU A 229 -59.07 -37.27 -130.59
CA LEU A 229 -59.59 -38.60 -130.89
C LEU A 229 -61.10 -38.55 -131.14
N SER A 230 -61.84 -37.76 -130.36
CA SER A 230 -63.27 -37.53 -130.58
C SER A 230 -63.53 -36.91 -131.94
N THR A 231 -62.82 -35.83 -132.28
CA THR A 231 -62.93 -35.17 -133.59
C THR A 231 -62.60 -36.12 -134.73
N ALA A 232 -61.51 -36.88 -134.63
CA ALA A 232 -61.14 -37.86 -135.65
C ALA A 232 -62.17 -38.99 -135.79
N LYS A 233 -62.81 -39.41 -134.68
CA LYS A 233 -63.92 -40.38 -134.71
C LYS A 233 -65.15 -39.79 -135.39
N GLU A 234 -65.51 -38.54 -135.11
CA GLU A 234 -66.63 -37.85 -135.77
C GLU A 234 -66.38 -37.69 -137.27
N GLU A 235 -65.18 -37.26 -137.67
CA GLU A 235 -64.76 -37.19 -139.07
C GLU A 235 -64.83 -38.55 -139.77
N ASN A 236 -64.38 -39.61 -139.11
CA ASN A 236 -64.46 -40.97 -139.65
C ASN A 236 -65.91 -41.47 -139.76
N LEU A 237 -66.76 -41.15 -138.77
CA LEU A 237 -68.19 -41.44 -138.83
C LEU A 237 -68.84 -40.70 -140.00
N GLY A 238 -68.48 -39.42 -140.21
CA GLY A 238 -68.91 -38.61 -141.35
C GLY A 238 -68.44 -39.21 -142.67
N MET A 239 -67.18 -39.65 -142.77
CA MET A 239 -66.66 -40.36 -143.95
C MET A 239 -67.42 -41.66 -144.21
N HIS A 240 -67.72 -42.45 -143.18
CA HIS A 240 -68.53 -43.65 -143.29
C HIS A 240 -69.96 -43.37 -143.74
N GLN A 241 -70.60 -42.30 -143.25
CA GLN A 241 -71.93 -41.89 -143.70
C GLN A 241 -71.93 -41.45 -145.17
N VAL A 242 -70.90 -40.72 -145.61
CA VAL A 242 -70.71 -40.35 -147.03
C VAL A 242 -70.43 -41.60 -147.87
N LEU A 243 -69.66 -42.56 -147.35
CA LEU A 243 -69.41 -43.83 -148.03
C LEU A 243 -70.70 -44.65 -148.16
N ASP A 244 -71.51 -44.73 -147.11
CA ASP A 244 -72.80 -45.43 -147.14
C ASP A 244 -73.80 -44.73 -148.07
N GLN A 245 -73.82 -43.39 -148.10
CA GLN A 245 -74.59 -42.62 -149.09
C GLN A 245 -74.13 -42.91 -150.52
N THR A 246 -72.83 -42.87 -150.80
CA THR A 246 -72.30 -43.17 -152.14
C THR A 246 -72.51 -44.63 -152.55
N LEU A 247 -72.44 -45.59 -151.61
CA LEU A 247 -72.78 -46.99 -151.84
C LEU A 247 -74.28 -47.20 -152.07
N GLN A 248 -75.15 -46.44 -151.40
CA GLN A 248 -76.60 -46.44 -151.68
C GLN A 248 -76.88 -45.82 -153.07
N GLU A 249 -76.22 -44.73 -153.42
CA GLU A 249 -76.31 -44.11 -154.75
C GLU A 249 -75.86 -45.08 -155.85
N LEU A 250 -74.79 -45.85 -155.62
CA LEU A 250 -74.31 -46.90 -156.54
C LEU A 250 -75.23 -48.13 -156.61
N ASN A 251 -75.88 -48.53 -155.53
CA ASN A 251 -76.87 -49.64 -155.54
C ASN A 251 -78.23 -49.22 -156.14
N SER A 252 -78.45 -47.92 -156.35
CA SER A 252 -79.65 -47.36 -156.97
C SER A 252 -79.51 -47.09 -158.48
N LEU A 253 -78.41 -47.55 -159.09
CA LEU A 253 -78.07 -47.49 -160.52
C LEU A 253 -77.86 -48.90 -161.09
#